data_AF-A0A6B3GWQ4-F1
#
_entry.id   AF-A0A6B3GWQ4-F1
#
_cell.length_a   1.000
_cell.length_b   1.000
_cell.length_c   1.000
_cell.angle_alpha   90.00
_cell.angle_beta   90.00
_cell.angle_gamma   90.00
#
_symmetry.space_group_name_H-M   'P 1'
#
loop_
_entity.id
_entity.type
_entity.pdbx_description
1 polymer ?
#
loop_
_entity_poly.entity_id
_entity_poly.type
_entity_poly.pdbx_seq_one_letter_code
_entity_poly.pdbx_strand_id
1 'polypeptide(L)' 'NREDWARLSEAWRKELDERITQLHRLRDHLTDCIGCGCLSLETCVLSNPDDISGEKITGSRLMPERKQPTEHRP' A
#
# COMPACT_ATOMS: atom_id res chain seq x y z
N ASN A 1 20.09 -6.91 -24.77
CA ASN A 1 18.74 -7.53 -24.80
C ASN A 1 18.48 -8.46 -23.62
N ARG A 2 19.17 -9.62 -23.47
CA ARG A 2 18.91 -10.53 -22.32
C ARG A 2 19.20 -9.90 -20.95
N GLU A 3 20.29 -9.15 -20.84
CA GLU A 3 20.67 -8.45 -19.60
C GLU A 3 19.70 -7.31 -19.23
N ASP A 4 19.15 -6.62 -20.24
CA ASP A 4 18.15 -5.57 -20.04
C ASP A 4 16.85 -6.17 -19.50
N TRP A 5 16.41 -7.29 -20.08
CA TRP A 5 15.26 -8.04 -19.57
C TRP A 5 15.48 -8.54 -18.15
N ALA A 6 16.67 -9.05 -17.82
CA ALA A 6 16.99 -9.48 -16.46
C ALA A 6 16.87 -8.32 -15.45
N ARG A 7 17.38 -7.14 -15.80
CA ARG A 7 17.32 -5.95 -14.95
C ARG A 7 15.90 -5.45 -14.72
N LEU A 8 15.07 -5.41 -15.77
CA LEU A 8 13.67 -5.00 -15.66
C LEU A 8 12.85 -5.99 -14.84
N SER A 9 13.06 -7.29 -15.07
CA SER A 9 12.36 -8.36 -14.34
C SER A 9 12.64 -8.29 -12.84
N GLU A 10 13.89 -8.01 -12.46
CA GLU A 10 14.29 -7.87 -11.05
C GLU A 10 13.59 -6.68 -10.38
N ALA A 11 13.51 -5.54 -11.07
CA ALA A 11 12.81 -4.35 -10.55
C ALA A 11 11.32 -4.62 -10.33
N TRP A 12 10.65 -5.27 -11.27
CA TRP A 12 9.24 -5.63 -11.14
C TRP A 12 8.99 -6.68 -10.05
N ARG A 13 9.89 -7.66 -9.91
CA ARG A 13 9.81 -8.65 -8.84
C ARG A 13 9.87 -7.98 -7.48
N LYS A 14 10.81 -7.06 -7.28
CA LYS A 14 10.91 -6.27 -6.05
C LYS A 14 9.63 -5.49 -5.76
N GLU A 15 9.08 -4.81 -6.76
CA GLU A 15 7.83 -4.05 -6.62
C GLU A 15 6.63 -4.95 -6.26
N LEU A 16 6.59 -6.17 -6.83
CA LEU A 16 5.56 -7.17 -6.52
C LEU A 16 5.68 -7.68 -5.08
N ASP A 17 6.90 -8.00 -4.62
CA ASP A 17 7.16 -8.47 -3.26
C ASP A 17 6.81 -7.41 -2.21
N GLU A 18 7.08 -6.14 -2.51
CA GLU A 18 6.67 -5.01 -1.68
C GLU A 18 5.13 -4.92 -1.55
N ARG A 19 4.40 -5.07 -2.66
CA ARG A 19 2.92 -5.09 -2.64
C ARG A 19 2.36 -6.27 -1.87
N ILE A 20 2.91 -7.48 -2.06
CA ILE A 20 2.48 -8.68 -1.33
C ILE A 20 2.66 -8.46 0.18
N THR A 21 3.80 -7.90 0.58
CA THR A 21 4.07 -7.58 1.99
C THR A 21 3.04 -6.61 2.57
N GLN A 22 2.68 -5.56 1.82
CA GLN A 22 1.65 -4.61 2.23
C GLN A 22 0.28 -5.29 2.38
N LEU A 23 -0.10 -6.15 1.42
CA LEU A 23 -1.36 -6.88 1.46
C LEU A 23 -1.44 -7.88 2.63
N HIS A 24 -0.32 -8.55 2.96
CA HIS A 24 -0.27 -9.40 4.16
C HIS A 24 -0.50 -8.61 5.44
N ARG A 25 0.18 -7.46 5.60
CA ARG A 25 -0.05 -6.59 6.78
C ARG A 25 -1.50 -6.14 6.88
N LEU A 26 -2.11 -5.75 5.75
CA LEU A 26 -3.52 -5.37 5.70
C LEU A 26 -4.44 -6.52 6.14
N ARG A 27 -4.20 -7.73 5.63
CA ARG A 27 -4.95 -8.94 6.03
C ARG A 27 -4.83 -9.21 7.53
N ASP A 28 -3.63 -9.13 8.07
CA ASP A 28 -3.37 -9.45 9.47
C ASP A 28 -4.06 -8.41 10.38
N HIS A 29 -3.95 -7.11 10.06
CA HIS A 29 -4.69 -6.06 10.76
C HIS A 29 -6.22 -6.21 10.65
N LEU A 30 -6.74 -6.59 9.48
CA LEU A 30 -8.17 -6.87 9.31
C LEU A 30 -8.64 -8.01 10.22
N THR A 31 -7.83 -9.06 10.32
CA THR A 31 -8.11 -10.22 11.19
C THR A 31 -8.15 -9.80 12.66
N ASP A 32 -7.19 -8.98 13.09
CA ASP A 32 -7.16 -8.43 14.45
C ASP A 32 -8.35 -7.51 14.73
N CYS A 33 -8.76 -6.67 13.77
CA CYS A 33 -9.92 -5.80 13.91
C CYS A 33 -11.25 -6.57 13.97
N ILE A 34 -11.37 -7.67 13.22
CA ILE A 34 -12.53 -8.57 13.32
C ILE A 34 -12.53 -9.28 14.68
N GLY A 35 -11.36 -9.74 15.17
CA GLY A 35 -11.23 -10.47 16.43
C GLY A 35 -11.31 -9.62 17.70
N CYS A 36 -10.89 -8.36 17.65
CA CYS A 36 -10.96 -7.38 18.74
C CYS A 36 -12.40 -6.89 18.99
N GLY A 37 -13.30 -7.02 18.01
CA GLY A 37 -14.68 -6.56 18.13
C GLY A 37 -14.85 -5.04 18.08
N CYS A 38 -13.79 -4.30 17.77
CA CYS A 38 -13.78 -2.84 17.68
C CYS A 38 -14.38 -2.31 16.37
N LEU A 39 -15.41 -2.94 15.81
CA LEU A 39 -16.16 -2.50 14.60
C LEU A 39 -16.76 -1.07 14.70
N SER A 40 -16.38 -0.28 15.71
CA SER A 40 -16.48 1.16 15.73
C SER A 40 -15.43 1.80 14.80
N LEU A 41 -15.93 2.56 13.83
CA LEU A 41 -15.15 3.45 12.97
C LEU A 41 -14.33 4.49 13.75
N GLU A 42 -14.62 4.70 15.04
CA GLU A 42 -13.88 5.65 15.91
C GLU A 42 -12.59 5.08 16.50
N THR A 43 -12.46 3.74 16.61
CA THR A 43 -11.32 3.09 17.29
C THR A 43 -10.53 2.12 16.41
N CYS A 44 -11.07 1.73 15.25
CA CYS A 44 -10.40 0.82 14.33
C CYS A 44 -9.24 1.52 13.60
N VAL A 45 -8.01 1.01 13.75
CA VAL A 45 -6.79 1.52 13.08
C VAL A 45 -6.87 1.51 11.54
N LEU A 46 -7.83 0.76 10.98
CA LEU A 46 -8.12 0.70 9.54
C LEU A 46 -9.13 1.74 9.06
N SER A 47 -9.90 2.33 9.97
CA SER A 47 -10.80 3.43 9.67
C SER A 47 -9.90 4.65 9.45
N ASN A 48 -9.53 4.94 8.20
CA ASN A 48 -8.74 6.10 7.80
C ASN A 48 -9.34 7.37 8.41
N PRO A 49 -8.93 7.79 9.63
CA PRO A 49 -9.79 8.64 10.46
C PRO A 49 -9.70 10.10 9.99
N ASP A 50 -8.64 10.42 9.26
CA ASP A 50 -8.34 11.72 8.67
C ASP A 50 -8.56 11.71 7.15
N ASP A 51 -9.58 10.98 6.65
CA ASP A 51 -9.88 10.93 5.21
C ASP A 51 -10.46 12.25 4.66
N ILE A 52 -9.59 13.26 4.54
CA ILE A 52 -9.91 14.57 3.96
C ILE A 52 -10.28 14.44 2.47
N SER A 53 -9.79 13.40 1.79
CA SER A 53 -10.08 13.19 0.37
C SER A 53 -11.49 12.66 0.16
N GLY A 54 -11.99 11.83 1.09
CA GLY A 54 -13.35 11.30 1.10
C GLY A 54 -14.44 12.38 1.13
N GLU A 55 -14.15 13.58 1.66
CA GLU A 55 -15.09 14.71 1.63
C GLU A 55 -15.36 15.23 0.20
N LYS A 56 -14.36 15.13 -0.69
CA LYS A 56 -14.40 15.76 -2.02
C LYS A 56 -14.50 14.75 -3.15
N ILE A 57 -14.01 13.53 -2.95
CA ILE A 57 -13.78 12.56 -4.00
C ILE A 57 -14.21 11.18 -3.53
N THR A 58 -15.07 10.53 -4.30
CA THR A 58 -15.51 9.15 -4.04
C THR A 58 -14.77 8.15 -4.94
N GLY A 59 -14.49 6.98 -4.38
CA GLY A 59 -13.83 5.87 -5.07
C GLY A 59 -12.31 6.06 -5.25
N SER A 60 -11.68 5.08 -5.90
CA SER A 60 -10.21 5.01 -6.08
C SER A 60 -9.70 5.98 -7.15
N ARG A 61 -9.82 7.29 -6.90
CA ARG A 61 -9.36 8.35 -7.81
C ARG A 61 -7.99 8.92 -7.45
N LEU A 62 -7.43 8.53 -6.30
CA LEU A 62 -6.07 8.86 -5.94
C LEU A 62 -5.11 8.00 -6.76
N MET A 63 -4.21 8.64 -7.51
CA MET A 63 -3.09 7.93 -8.10
C MET A 63 -2.09 7.63 -6.98
N PRO A 64 -1.72 6.36 -6.75
CA PRO A 64 -0.69 6.05 -5.77
C PRO A 64 0.61 6.76 -6.20
N GLU A 65 1.19 7.54 -5.29
CA GLU A 65 2.49 8.16 -5.52
C GLU A 65 3.49 7.06 -5.87
N ARG A 66 4.09 7.16 -7.05
CA ARG A 66 5.28 6.35 -7.35
C ARG A 66 6.37 6.90 -6.46
N LYS A 67 6.75 6.16 -5.41
CA LYS A 67 7.99 6.44 -4.69
C LYS A 67 9.12 6.42 -5.71
N GLN A 68 9.63 7.60 -6.05
CA GLN A 68 10.78 7.68 -6.93
C GLN A 68 11.96 7.02 -6.22
N PRO A 69 12.76 6.19 -6.90
CA PRO A 69 14.03 5.78 -6.36
C PRO A 69 14.80 7.04 -5.99
N THR A 70 15.19 7.19 -4.73
CA THR A 70 16.06 8.29 -4.31
C THR A 70 17.34 8.18 -5.12
N GLU A 71 17.53 9.07 -6.11
CA GLU A 71 18.78 9.20 -6.84
C GLU A 71 19.81 9.74 -5.85
N HIS A 72 20.52 8.82 -5.18
CA HIS A 72 21.69 9.17 -4.40
C HIS A 72 22.82 9.45 -5.41
N ARG A 73 22.89 10.70 -5.88
CA ARG A 73 24.03 11.21 -6.63
C ARG A 73 25.04 11.79 -5.62
N PRO A 74 26.33 11.46 -5.73
CA PRO A 74 27.35 11.89 -4.78
C PRO A 74 27.50 13.41 -4.71
#